data_AF-A0A1F6TK21-F1
#
_entry.id   AF-A0A1F6TK21-F1
#
_cell.length_a   1.000
_cell.length_b   1.000
_cell.length_c   1.000
_cell.angle_alpha   90.00
_cell.angle_beta   90.00
_cell.angle_gamma   90.00
#
_symmetry.space_group_name_H-M   'P 1'
#
loop_
_entity.id
_entity.type
_entity.pdbx_description
1 polymer ?
#
loop_
_entity_poly.entity_id
_entity_poly.type
_entity_poly.pdbx_seq_one_letter_code
_entity_poly.pdbx_strand_id
1 'polypeptide(L)'
;MRSLSIYGLIGAIFGLWALFVLVAIAMPAYHEYLMPLGMYHDVNAIAPLATLLGEAPNWLPWSALILLAWIWFMVAGRLHPALARMPRTDDGKRIWAWAAWMGGGLLFLAACILVFSVTDLGIIGAGGQSSDTNWIVALAAAAMVWPLVSPQAFGRFGNNHPSKLSWPAVARTAGLGVMFILAFGLIVKAVSAVFMIWFTVVTEALDRSMETSAFGWTWLSIGMVVMLALGSALAFGLLPAFIPGTGGWRARVTATRPALILAAGVLAAGVVALPLLSSVDYLGNKKLVDVAELSGIHPLSLRLVKFCADSNCRVSKDLSANPALKVGNPVTQVSASGSYYGGGDVPLHPDAVAALERFVAGKGKNSVLRKSAMMGAADVYNTLWQPREYYQLIDNFTRQNSLKHGSLLQIQIKLAWLMRAAPINAETRAMLEQMSDDKRYFIGGRAAARLAAAWARFGDMKRAEGFLASARRASPDRYDHVKLVLGSLSNGRLAGQIAMPGATTAGIRVGLFRLTDDDPTKPASSVRKKKSPGDPKPAFTKTNMTVLVGSAVLTADGRFAFQHLGAGDYYLAMLIPDEKLKGRDRIAGNNTPDLISLNAAAPRRDLGVIRLTAQ
;
A
#
# COMPACT_ATOMS: atom_id res chain seq x y z
N MET A 1 12.04 -39.38 -9.93
CA MET A 1 10.82 -38.72 -10.44
C MET A 1 9.70 -38.67 -9.40
N ARG A 2 9.26 -39.80 -8.80
CA ARG A 2 8.18 -39.82 -7.79
C ARG A 2 8.33 -38.85 -6.60
N SER A 3 9.54 -38.55 -6.15
CA SER A 3 9.76 -37.60 -5.05
C SER A 3 9.67 -36.13 -5.48
N LEU A 4 10.10 -35.81 -6.70
CA LEU A 4 10.04 -34.45 -7.24
C LEU A 4 8.57 -34.04 -7.48
N SER A 5 7.73 -34.98 -7.93
CA SER A 5 6.29 -34.75 -8.12
C SER A 5 5.56 -34.50 -6.80
N ILE A 6 5.96 -35.15 -5.70
CA ILE A 6 5.36 -34.93 -4.37
C ILE A 6 5.75 -33.55 -3.82
N TYR A 7 7.03 -33.15 -3.89
CA TYR A 7 7.45 -31.83 -3.42
C TYR A 7 6.91 -30.68 -4.29
N GLY A 8 6.77 -30.90 -5.59
CA GLY A 8 6.09 -29.97 -6.50
C GLY A 8 4.61 -29.82 -6.18
N LEU A 9 3.90 -30.93 -5.88
CA LEU A 9 2.50 -30.91 -5.47
C LEU A 9 2.30 -30.13 -4.16
N ILE A 10 3.18 -30.33 -3.17
CA ILE A 10 3.14 -29.56 -1.91
C ILE A 10 3.30 -28.07 -2.20
N GLY A 11 4.29 -27.68 -3.00
CA GLY A 11 4.49 -26.28 -3.36
C GLY A 11 3.30 -25.67 -4.11
N ALA A 12 2.64 -26.45 -4.97
CA ALA A 12 1.41 -26.02 -5.64
C ALA A 12 0.26 -25.79 -4.65
N ILE A 13 0.11 -26.67 -3.65
CA ILE A 13 -0.86 -26.50 -2.55
C ILE A 13 -0.56 -25.23 -1.74
N PHE A 14 0.72 -24.95 -1.44
CA PHE A 14 1.11 -23.70 -0.77
C PHE A 14 0.83 -22.47 -1.63
N GLY A 15 0.98 -22.56 -2.94
CA GLY A 15 0.62 -21.46 -3.85
C GLY A 15 -0.87 -21.20 -3.91
N LEU A 16 -1.70 -22.24 -3.92
CA LEU A 16 -3.14 -22.11 -3.78
C LEU A 16 -3.51 -21.53 -2.41
N TRP A 17 -2.84 -21.97 -1.34
CA TRP A 17 -3.06 -21.45 0.01
C TRP A 17 -2.69 -19.95 0.13
N ALA A 18 -1.54 -19.54 -0.40
CA ALA A 18 -1.13 -18.14 -0.42
C ALA A 18 -2.09 -17.28 -1.25
N LEU A 19 -2.61 -17.81 -2.36
CA LEU A 19 -3.68 -17.16 -3.12
C LEU A 19 -4.92 -16.95 -2.25
N PHE A 20 -5.36 -17.97 -1.52
CA PHE A 20 -6.54 -17.87 -0.66
C PHE A 20 -6.37 -16.79 0.42
N VAL A 21 -5.19 -16.71 1.03
CA VAL A 21 -4.85 -15.64 1.99
C VAL A 21 -4.92 -14.26 1.31
N LEU A 22 -4.31 -14.12 0.12
CA LEU A 22 -4.34 -12.85 -0.61
C LEU A 22 -5.75 -12.44 -1.01
N VAL A 23 -6.59 -13.36 -1.47
CA VAL A 23 -8.00 -13.09 -1.79
C VAL A 23 -8.78 -12.66 -0.55
N ALA A 24 -8.56 -13.33 0.59
CA ALA A 24 -9.22 -12.99 1.86
C ALA A 24 -8.81 -11.61 2.41
N ILE A 25 -7.53 -11.22 2.26
CA ILE A 25 -7.03 -9.91 2.71
C ILE A 25 -7.36 -8.79 1.71
N ALA A 26 -7.23 -9.07 0.42
CA ALA A 26 -7.28 -8.07 -0.65
C ALA A 26 -8.70 -7.78 -1.17
N MET A 27 -9.72 -8.51 -0.72
CA MET A 27 -11.12 -8.15 -0.94
C MET A 27 -11.64 -7.34 0.27
N PRO A 28 -11.41 -6.01 0.32
CA PRO A 28 -12.08 -5.18 1.29
C PRO A 28 -13.60 -5.29 1.09
N ALA A 29 -14.37 -4.81 2.07
CA ALA A 29 -15.81 -4.59 1.99
C ALA A 29 -16.19 -3.67 0.82
N TYR A 30 -16.12 -4.18 -0.41
CA TYR A 30 -16.31 -3.42 -1.64
C TYR A 30 -17.75 -2.89 -1.72
N HIS A 31 -18.70 -3.58 -1.09
CA HIS A 31 -20.06 -3.14 -0.83
C HIS A 31 -20.19 -1.82 -0.03
N GLU A 32 -19.09 -1.25 0.47
CA GLU A 32 -19.08 0.06 1.13
C GLU A 32 -18.64 1.20 0.20
N TYR A 33 -17.91 0.93 -0.88
CA TYR A 33 -17.27 1.99 -1.67
C TYR A 33 -18.09 2.43 -2.90
N LEU A 34 -17.71 3.59 -3.44
CA LEU A 34 -18.18 4.08 -4.73
C LEU A 34 -17.23 3.52 -5.79
N MET A 35 -17.74 2.67 -6.68
CA MET A 35 -16.92 1.97 -7.66
C MET A 35 -17.54 2.08 -9.05
N PRO A 36 -16.74 2.23 -10.11
CA PRO A 36 -17.20 2.09 -11.48
C PRO A 36 -17.85 0.71 -11.69
N LEU A 37 -18.95 0.61 -12.43
CA LEU A 37 -19.67 -0.66 -12.61
C LEU A 37 -18.79 -1.76 -13.21
N GLY A 38 -17.94 -1.44 -14.18
CA GLY A 38 -17.00 -2.40 -14.75
C GLY A 38 -16.07 -3.02 -13.70
N MET A 39 -15.59 -2.21 -12.74
CA MET A 39 -14.76 -2.69 -11.63
C MET A 39 -15.58 -3.55 -10.67
N TYR A 40 -16.80 -3.13 -10.35
CA TYR A 40 -17.70 -3.90 -9.49
C TYR A 40 -18.01 -5.28 -10.09
N HIS A 41 -18.25 -5.37 -11.40
CA HIS A 41 -18.44 -6.64 -12.09
C HIS A 41 -17.19 -7.51 -12.09
N ASP A 42 -16.01 -6.92 -12.35
CA ASP A 42 -14.73 -7.65 -12.27
C ASP A 42 -14.50 -8.20 -10.84
N VAL A 43 -14.78 -7.40 -9.80
CA VAL A 43 -14.64 -7.82 -8.39
C VAL A 43 -15.67 -8.91 -8.05
N ASN A 44 -16.93 -8.74 -8.44
CA ASN A 44 -17.98 -9.73 -8.21
C ASN A 44 -17.77 -11.03 -8.98
N ALA A 45 -17.14 -11.01 -10.15
CA ALA A 45 -16.78 -12.23 -10.86
C ALA A 45 -15.75 -13.07 -10.09
N ILE A 46 -14.91 -12.42 -9.27
CA ILE A 46 -13.90 -13.07 -8.43
C ILE A 46 -14.47 -13.34 -7.01
N ALA A 47 -15.54 -12.64 -6.62
CA ALA A 47 -16.14 -12.75 -5.29
C ALA A 47 -16.60 -14.16 -4.87
N PRO A 48 -17.10 -15.06 -5.75
CA PRO A 48 -17.37 -16.45 -5.38
C PRO A 48 -16.17 -17.21 -4.80
N LEU A 49 -14.95 -16.86 -5.25
CA LEU A 49 -13.70 -17.38 -4.69
C LEU A 49 -13.45 -16.82 -3.29
N ALA A 50 -13.90 -15.60 -3.01
CA ALA A 50 -13.76 -14.95 -1.70
C ALA A 50 -14.88 -15.27 -0.71
N THR A 51 -16.11 -15.55 -1.16
CA THR A 51 -17.23 -15.96 -0.30
C THR A 51 -17.03 -17.37 0.24
N LEU A 52 -16.44 -18.28 -0.55
CA LEU A 52 -15.91 -19.57 -0.07
C LEU A 52 -14.84 -19.41 1.03
N LEU A 53 -14.24 -18.22 1.13
CA LEU A 53 -13.17 -17.86 2.05
C LEU A 53 -13.58 -16.81 3.11
N GLY A 54 -14.83 -16.33 3.10
CA GLY A 54 -15.31 -15.35 4.09
C GLY A 54 -15.32 -15.91 5.51
N GLU A 55 -15.40 -17.23 5.65
CA GLU A 55 -15.24 -17.99 6.90
C GLU A 55 -13.79 -18.47 7.12
N ALA A 56 -12.87 -18.19 6.18
CA ALA A 56 -11.50 -18.67 6.20
C ALA A 56 -10.52 -18.06 7.22
N PRO A 57 -10.71 -16.85 7.77
CA PRO A 57 -9.80 -16.34 8.81
C PRO A 57 -9.66 -17.31 9.99
N ASN A 58 -10.71 -18.09 10.28
CA ASN A 58 -10.73 -19.03 11.40
C ASN A 58 -10.03 -20.36 11.10
N TRP A 59 -9.98 -20.83 9.84
CA TRP A 59 -9.37 -22.12 9.47
C TRP A 59 -8.02 -22.00 8.73
N LEU A 60 -7.67 -20.83 8.20
CA LEU A 60 -6.38 -20.56 7.54
C LEU A 60 -5.17 -20.87 8.44
N PRO A 61 -5.14 -20.49 9.73
CA PRO A 61 -4.05 -20.87 10.63
C PRO A 61 -3.95 -22.39 10.85
N TRP A 62 -5.10 -23.07 10.94
CA TRP A 62 -5.15 -24.52 11.13
C TRP A 62 -4.68 -25.30 9.89
N SER A 63 -5.08 -24.86 8.70
CA SER A 63 -4.59 -25.45 7.44
C SER A 63 -3.09 -25.27 7.25
N ALA A 64 -2.52 -24.11 7.63
CA ALA A 64 -1.07 -23.92 7.66
C ALA A 64 -0.39 -24.90 8.62
N LEU A 65 -0.89 -25.06 9.84
CA LEU A 65 -0.36 -26.01 10.81
C LEU A 65 -0.41 -27.46 10.30
N ILE A 66 -1.48 -27.86 9.62
CA ILE A 66 -1.62 -29.20 9.02
C ILE A 66 -0.61 -29.39 7.88
N LEU A 67 -0.49 -28.43 6.96
CA LEU A 67 0.46 -28.51 5.84
C LEU A 67 1.91 -28.54 6.33
N LEU A 68 2.22 -27.75 7.35
CA LEU A 68 3.55 -27.69 7.97
C LEU A 68 3.89 -29.00 8.71
N ALA A 69 2.94 -29.58 9.45
CA ALA A 69 3.10 -30.90 10.06
C ALA A 69 3.30 -31.99 8.99
N TRP A 70 2.64 -31.88 7.84
CA TRP A 70 2.77 -32.82 6.74
C TRP A 70 4.12 -32.72 6.01
N ILE A 71 4.64 -31.51 5.80
CA ILE A 71 6.02 -31.30 5.31
C ILE A 71 7.01 -31.93 6.30
N TRP A 72 6.86 -31.64 7.59
CA TRP A 72 7.73 -32.20 8.61
C TRP A 72 7.71 -33.73 8.59
N PHE A 73 6.54 -34.35 8.48
CA PHE A 73 6.42 -35.81 8.37
C PHE A 73 7.25 -36.37 7.20
N MET A 74 7.26 -35.72 6.04
CA MET A 74 8.06 -36.12 4.89
C MET A 74 9.56 -35.89 5.07
N VAL A 75 9.95 -34.76 5.66
CA VAL A 75 11.36 -34.42 5.95
C VAL A 75 11.92 -35.36 7.01
N ALA A 76 11.21 -35.54 8.13
CA ALA A 76 11.57 -36.46 9.21
C ALA A 76 11.62 -37.92 8.73
N GLY A 77 10.67 -38.35 7.90
CA GLY A 77 10.68 -39.68 7.31
C GLY A 77 11.86 -39.95 6.38
N ARG A 78 12.43 -38.90 5.76
CA ARG A 78 13.67 -38.96 4.97
C ARG A 78 14.92 -38.94 5.85
N LEU A 79 14.94 -38.11 6.89
CA LEU A 79 16.03 -38.02 7.86
C LEU A 79 16.16 -39.29 8.71
N HIS A 80 15.03 -39.96 8.97
CA HIS A 80 14.97 -41.20 9.74
C HIS A 80 13.83 -42.11 9.22
N PRO A 81 14.11 -43.09 8.34
CA PRO A 81 13.10 -43.96 7.73
C PRO A 81 12.19 -44.70 8.73
N ALA A 82 12.67 -44.97 9.96
CA ALA A 82 11.86 -45.60 10.99
C ALA A 82 10.79 -44.65 11.60
N LEU A 83 11.00 -43.33 11.55
CA LEU A 83 10.00 -42.35 12.01
C LEU A 83 8.80 -42.27 11.03
N ALA A 84 9.03 -42.58 9.75
CA ALA A 84 7.97 -42.61 8.73
C ALA A 84 6.94 -43.73 8.94
N ARG A 85 7.30 -44.80 9.68
CA ARG A 85 6.41 -45.95 9.93
C ARG A 85 5.51 -45.75 11.16
N MET A 86 5.60 -44.58 11.82
CA MET A 86 5.17 -44.32 13.21
C MET A 86 5.77 -45.35 14.19
N PRO A 87 6.11 -44.97 15.43
CA PRO A 87 6.66 -45.94 16.38
C PRO A 87 5.56 -46.93 16.81
N ARG A 88 5.52 -48.08 16.13
CA ARG A 88 4.89 -49.35 16.56
C ARG A 88 5.84 -50.17 17.45
N THR A 89 6.76 -49.52 18.17
CA THR A 89 7.69 -50.21 19.05
C THR A 89 7.05 -50.41 20.42
N ASP A 90 6.90 -51.67 20.83
CA ASP A 90 6.27 -52.14 22.09
C ASP A 90 7.06 -51.82 23.37
N ASP A 91 8.05 -50.92 23.34
CA ASP A 91 8.89 -50.63 24.50
C ASP A 91 8.73 -49.19 25.03
N GLY A 92 8.92 -49.02 26.34
CA GLY A 92 8.74 -47.80 27.16
C GLY A 92 9.54 -46.55 26.78
N LYS A 93 10.02 -46.45 25.54
CA LYS A 93 10.77 -45.32 24.96
C LYS A 93 9.98 -44.56 23.88
N ARG A 94 8.67 -44.86 23.73
CA ARG A 94 7.75 -44.19 22.79
C ARG A 94 7.68 -42.67 23.01
N ILE A 95 7.71 -42.22 24.27
CA ILE A 95 7.61 -40.81 24.66
C ILE A 95 8.81 -40.00 24.13
N TRP A 96 10.04 -40.53 24.20
CA TRP A 96 11.24 -39.85 23.71
C TRP A 96 11.28 -39.75 22.18
N ALA A 97 10.81 -40.77 21.46
CA ALA A 97 10.68 -40.73 20.01
C ALA A 97 9.64 -39.68 19.58
N TRP A 98 8.51 -39.60 20.27
CA TRP A 98 7.49 -38.56 20.04
C TRP A 98 7.98 -37.16 20.40
N ALA A 99 8.71 -36.99 21.51
CA ALA A 99 9.28 -35.70 21.91
C ALA A 99 10.34 -35.20 20.92
N ALA A 100 11.23 -36.08 20.45
CA ALA A 100 12.21 -35.73 19.41
C ALA A 100 11.54 -35.43 18.07
N TRP A 101 10.47 -36.16 17.72
CA TRP A 101 9.71 -35.93 16.50
C TRP A 101 8.92 -34.61 16.54
N MET A 102 8.17 -34.34 17.61
CA MET A 102 7.40 -33.10 17.76
C MET A 102 8.30 -31.89 17.99
N GLY A 103 9.31 -32.00 18.86
CA GLY A 103 10.27 -30.93 19.15
C GLY A 103 11.15 -30.59 17.95
N GLY A 104 11.63 -31.61 17.22
CA GLY A 104 12.34 -31.42 15.96
C GLY A 104 11.46 -30.79 14.89
N GLY A 105 10.17 -31.14 14.85
CA GLY A 105 9.20 -30.53 13.94
C GLY A 105 8.99 -29.06 14.25
N LEU A 106 8.72 -28.70 15.50
CA LEU A 106 8.55 -27.31 15.92
C LEU A 106 9.78 -26.45 15.61
N LEU A 107 10.99 -26.95 15.89
CA LEU A 107 12.23 -26.24 15.57
C LEU A 107 12.47 -26.11 14.06
N PHE A 108 12.15 -27.14 13.28
CA PHE A 108 12.27 -27.10 11.82
C PHE A 108 11.31 -26.07 11.21
N LEU A 109 10.07 -26.05 11.70
CA LEU A 109 9.05 -25.10 11.29
C LEU A 109 9.43 -23.67 11.68
N ALA A 110 9.93 -23.47 12.90
CA ALA A 110 10.45 -22.18 13.34
C ALA A 110 11.59 -21.70 12.43
N ALA A 111 12.53 -22.58 12.07
CA ALA A 111 13.63 -22.24 11.16
C ALA A 111 13.12 -21.82 9.76
N CYS A 112 12.16 -22.57 9.19
CA CYS A 112 11.59 -22.23 7.88
C CYS A 112 10.81 -20.91 7.92
N ILE A 113 9.97 -20.69 8.94
CA ILE A 113 9.19 -19.45 9.12
C ILE A 113 10.13 -18.26 9.30
N LEU A 114 11.21 -18.41 10.07
CA LEU A 114 12.22 -17.36 10.23
C LEU A 114 12.96 -17.05 8.93
N VAL A 115 13.25 -18.05 8.08
CA VAL A 115 13.81 -17.76 6.75
C VAL A 115 12.83 -16.97 5.91
N PHE A 116 11.54 -17.34 5.90
CA PHE A 116 10.52 -16.59 5.18
C PHE A 116 10.34 -15.16 5.72
N SER A 117 10.44 -14.95 7.04
CA SER A 117 10.34 -13.61 7.64
C SER A 117 11.55 -12.72 7.36
N VAL A 118 12.68 -13.32 6.97
CA VAL A 118 13.92 -12.60 6.62
C VAL A 118 14.04 -12.34 5.12
N THR A 119 13.49 -13.22 4.28
CA THR A 119 13.33 -12.95 2.85
C THR A 119 12.12 -12.05 2.61
N ASP A 120 12.23 -10.80 3.04
CA ASP A 120 11.32 -9.66 2.79
C ASP A 120 9.88 -10.07 2.43
N LEU A 121 9.07 -10.38 3.45
CA LEU A 121 7.60 -10.50 3.33
C LEU A 121 6.91 -9.13 3.10
N GLY A 122 7.62 -8.15 2.54
CA GLY A 122 7.05 -6.88 2.06
C GLY A 122 5.92 -7.07 1.04
N ILE A 123 5.79 -8.26 0.46
CA ILE A 123 4.69 -8.67 -0.43
C ILE A 123 3.34 -8.83 0.31
N ILE A 124 3.34 -9.10 1.62
CA ILE A 124 2.10 -9.27 2.43
C ILE A 124 1.90 -8.13 3.45
N GLY A 125 2.60 -6.99 3.28
CA GLY A 125 2.43 -5.81 4.13
C GLY A 125 2.94 -5.95 5.57
N ALA A 126 3.63 -7.04 5.91
CA ALA A 126 4.34 -7.18 7.17
C ALA A 126 5.74 -6.58 7.01
N GLY A 127 5.82 -5.24 7.08
CA GLY A 127 7.08 -4.52 7.10
C GLY A 127 7.91 -4.92 8.31
N GLY A 128 8.92 -5.75 8.10
CA GLY A 128 9.94 -6.06 9.08
C GLY A 128 11.31 -5.92 8.43
N GLN A 129 12.05 -4.87 8.79
CA GLN A 129 13.50 -4.87 8.58
C GLN A 129 14.05 -6.10 9.30
N SER A 130 14.59 -7.07 8.56
CA SER A 130 15.13 -8.28 9.16
C SER A 130 16.41 -7.95 9.94
N SER A 131 16.48 -8.34 11.20
CA SER A 131 17.72 -8.30 11.98
C SER A 131 18.54 -9.56 11.70
N ASP A 132 19.87 -9.43 11.70
CA ASP A 132 20.82 -10.56 11.64
C ASP A 132 20.49 -11.65 12.68
N THR A 133 19.84 -11.26 13.78
CA THR A 133 19.30 -12.13 14.83
C THR A 133 18.36 -13.21 14.30
N ASN A 134 17.48 -12.92 13.33
CA ASN A 134 16.54 -13.92 12.81
C ASN A 134 17.26 -15.02 12.01
N TRP A 135 18.32 -14.68 11.26
CA TRP A 135 19.16 -15.67 10.58
C TRP A 135 19.92 -16.53 11.59
N ILE A 136 20.48 -15.92 12.64
CA ILE A 136 21.19 -16.65 13.69
C ILE A 136 20.26 -17.66 14.37
N VAL A 137 19.03 -17.26 14.69
CA VAL A 137 18.03 -18.15 15.29
C VAL A 137 17.60 -19.25 14.32
N ALA A 138 17.41 -18.96 13.03
CA ALA A 138 17.08 -19.98 12.02
C ALA A 138 18.20 -21.01 11.85
N LEU A 139 19.46 -20.56 11.80
CA LEU A 139 20.64 -21.42 11.70
C LEU A 139 20.81 -22.28 12.96
N ALA A 140 20.62 -21.69 14.14
CA ALA A 140 20.66 -22.41 15.41
C ALA A 140 19.56 -23.47 15.50
N ALA A 141 18.32 -23.13 15.14
CA ALA A 141 17.22 -24.07 15.10
C ALA A 141 17.49 -25.22 14.12
N ALA A 142 17.96 -24.94 12.90
CA ALA A 142 18.33 -25.97 11.92
C ALA A 142 19.50 -26.87 12.41
N ALA A 143 20.50 -26.26 13.06
CA ALA A 143 21.63 -26.98 13.66
C ALA A 143 21.19 -27.94 14.79
N MET A 144 20.08 -27.64 15.49
CA MET A 144 19.51 -28.50 16.53
C MET A 144 18.62 -29.61 15.95
N VAL A 145 17.82 -29.31 14.93
CA VAL A 145 16.86 -30.25 14.31
C VAL A 145 17.56 -31.48 13.73
N TRP A 146 18.63 -31.27 12.96
CA TRP A 146 19.30 -32.36 12.23
C TRP A 146 19.90 -33.42 13.17
N PRO A 147 20.62 -33.06 14.25
CA PRO A 147 21.09 -33.99 15.25
C PRO A 147 19.97 -34.68 16.04
N LEU A 148 18.91 -33.94 16.41
CA LEU A 148 17.78 -34.46 17.21
C LEU A 148 17.06 -35.61 16.53
N VAL A 149 16.95 -35.56 15.20
CA VAL A 149 16.15 -36.50 14.41
C VAL A 149 17.03 -37.52 13.67
N SER A 150 18.32 -37.25 13.48
CA SER A 150 19.24 -38.16 12.80
C SER A 150 19.61 -39.39 13.64
N PRO A 151 19.56 -40.61 13.08
CA PRO A 151 20.02 -41.83 13.75
C PRO A 151 21.53 -41.83 14.04
N GLN A 152 22.32 -40.96 13.39
CA GLN A 152 23.76 -40.86 13.58
C GLN A 152 24.16 -40.00 14.79
N ALA A 153 23.22 -39.21 15.33
CA ALA A 153 23.43 -38.31 16.46
C ALA A 153 22.52 -38.69 17.63
N PHE A 154 21.43 -37.96 17.88
CA PHE A 154 20.55 -38.18 19.03
C PHE A 154 19.33 -39.07 18.71
N GLY A 155 19.01 -39.29 17.44
CA GLY A 155 17.86 -40.10 16.99
C GLY A 155 18.05 -41.62 17.08
N ARG A 156 18.91 -42.13 17.99
CA ARG A 156 19.06 -43.58 18.19
C ARG A 156 17.93 -44.10 19.07
N PHE A 157 16.83 -44.51 18.45
CA PHE A 157 15.68 -45.07 19.16
C PHE A 157 15.81 -46.60 19.27
N GLY A 158 16.02 -47.14 20.48
CA GLY A 158 16.19 -48.59 20.74
C GLY A 158 17.14 -48.93 21.91
N ASN A 159 17.71 -50.15 21.93
CA ASN A 159 18.68 -50.62 22.96
C ASN A 159 20.07 -49.97 22.88
N ASN A 160 20.31 -49.12 21.90
CA ASN A 160 21.57 -48.38 21.75
C ASN A 160 21.49 -47.07 22.55
N HIS A 161 21.86 -47.13 23.84
CA HIS A 161 21.99 -45.94 24.69
C HIS A 161 22.95 -44.89 24.07
N PRO A 162 22.80 -43.59 24.40
CA PRO A 162 23.69 -42.51 23.95
C PRO A 162 25.06 -42.50 24.67
N SER A 163 25.50 -43.61 25.24
CA SER A 163 26.69 -43.67 26.12
C SER A 163 28.04 -43.51 25.39
N LYS A 164 28.05 -43.37 24.07
CA LYS A 164 29.22 -42.92 23.29
C LYS A 164 28.80 -41.95 22.19
N LEU A 165 28.53 -40.70 22.59
CA LEU A 165 28.24 -39.62 21.66
C LEU A 165 29.54 -39.19 20.96
N SER A 166 29.67 -39.45 19.66
CA SER A 166 30.81 -38.92 18.89
C SER A 166 30.53 -37.48 18.50
N TRP A 167 31.08 -36.53 19.25
CA TRP A 167 30.99 -35.09 18.96
C TRP A 167 31.29 -34.71 17.50
N PRO A 168 32.28 -35.32 16.81
CA PRO A 168 32.51 -35.05 15.39
C PRO A 168 31.34 -35.44 14.48
N ALA A 169 30.58 -36.50 14.82
CA ALA A 169 29.39 -36.88 14.05
C ALA A 169 28.23 -35.92 14.32
N VAL A 170 28.06 -35.45 15.56
CA VAL A 170 27.05 -34.45 15.94
C VAL A 170 27.33 -33.11 15.26
N ALA A 171 28.58 -32.65 15.26
CA ALA A 171 28.98 -31.43 14.56
C ALA A 171 28.75 -31.55 13.05
N ARG A 172 29.05 -32.72 12.46
CA ARG A 172 28.81 -32.98 11.03
C ARG A 172 27.32 -32.99 10.69
N THR A 173 26.46 -33.59 11.51
CA THR A 173 25.01 -33.60 11.27
C THR A 173 24.39 -32.22 11.45
N ALA A 174 24.81 -31.47 12.48
CA ALA A 174 24.42 -30.07 12.67
C ALA A 174 24.82 -29.20 11.47
N GLY A 175 26.06 -29.36 10.98
CA GLY A 175 26.55 -28.67 9.80
C GLY A 175 25.73 -28.95 8.52
N LEU A 176 25.23 -30.18 8.34
CA LEU A 176 24.33 -30.49 7.22
C LEU A 176 22.99 -29.76 7.33
N GLY A 177 22.45 -29.57 8.54
CA GLY A 177 21.24 -28.77 8.77
C GLY A 177 21.44 -27.28 8.48
N VAL A 178 22.57 -26.74 8.92
CA VAL A 178 23.00 -25.36 8.59
C VAL A 178 23.13 -25.18 7.08
N MET A 179 23.80 -26.10 6.39
CA MET A 179 23.96 -26.02 4.93
C MET A 179 22.63 -26.15 4.19
N PHE A 180 21.70 -26.98 4.68
CA PHE A 180 20.35 -27.08 4.12
C PHE A 180 19.60 -25.75 4.26
N ILE A 181 19.58 -25.13 5.44
CA ILE A 181 18.82 -23.89 5.64
C ILE A 181 19.41 -22.72 4.84
N LEU A 182 20.73 -22.68 4.64
CA LEU A 182 21.39 -21.73 3.74
C LEU A 182 20.98 -21.96 2.27
N ALA A 183 21.01 -23.21 1.80
CA ALA A 183 20.57 -23.56 0.45
C ALA A 183 19.06 -23.28 0.24
N PHE A 184 18.24 -23.56 1.25
CA PHE A 184 16.81 -23.24 1.27
C PHE A 184 16.59 -21.73 1.15
N GLY A 185 17.29 -20.93 1.96
CA GLY A 185 17.23 -19.46 1.89
C GLY A 185 17.64 -18.90 0.54
N LEU A 186 18.71 -19.43 -0.06
CA LEU A 186 19.15 -19.04 -1.40
C LEU A 186 18.07 -19.33 -2.46
N ILE A 187 17.44 -20.51 -2.40
CA ILE A 187 16.37 -20.90 -3.33
C ILE A 187 15.14 -20.02 -3.13
N VAL A 188 14.71 -19.77 -1.90
CA VAL A 188 13.59 -18.86 -1.61
C VAL A 188 13.87 -17.46 -2.15
N LYS A 189 15.10 -16.94 -1.96
CA LYS A 189 15.51 -15.64 -2.51
C LYS A 189 15.51 -15.63 -4.05
N ALA A 190 16.01 -16.68 -4.68
CA ALA A 190 16.01 -16.80 -6.14
C ALA A 190 14.59 -16.89 -6.71
N VAL A 191 13.73 -17.72 -6.11
CA VAL A 191 12.32 -17.85 -6.51
C VAL A 191 11.57 -16.53 -6.30
N SER A 192 11.83 -15.82 -5.21
CA SER A 192 11.28 -14.48 -4.95
C SER A 192 11.71 -13.49 -6.04
N ALA A 193 13.00 -13.45 -6.40
CA ALA A 193 13.48 -12.57 -7.47
C ALA A 193 12.83 -12.89 -8.83
N VAL A 194 12.72 -14.17 -9.19
CA VAL A 194 12.04 -14.60 -10.42
C VAL A 194 10.55 -14.27 -10.39
N PHE A 195 9.89 -14.47 -9.24
CA PHE A 195 8.50 -14.06 -9.05
C PHE A 195 8.32 -12.55 -9.24
N MET A 196 9.21 -11.72 -8.71
CA MET A 196 9.17 -10.27 -8.90
C MET A 196 9.32 -9.87 -10.37
N ILE A 197 10.26 -10.49 -11.09
CA ILE A 197 10.42 -10.27 -12.54
C ILE A 197 9.15 -10.68 -13.29
N TRP A 198 8.64 -11.88 -13.04
CA TRP A 198 7.43 -12.37 -13.68
C TRP A 198 6.21 -11.49 -13.33
N PHE A 199 6.07 -11.08 -12.08
CA PHE A 199 5.02 -10.16 -11.64
C PHE A 199 5.12 -8.84 -12.39
N THR A 200 6.32 -8.30 -12.58
CA THR A 200 6.56 -7.09 -13.38
C THR A 200 6.08 -7.26 -14.82
N VAL A 201 6.53 -8.34 -15.48
CA VAL A 201 6.16 -8.64 -16.87
C VAL A 201 4.65 -8.84 -17.00
N VAL A 202 4.02 -9.55 -16.07
CA VAL A 202 2.57 -9.72 -16.06
C VAL A 202 1.87 -8.38 -15.83
N THR A 203 2.34 -7.54 -14.90
CA THR A 203 1.75 -6.21 -14.70
C THR A 203 1.90 -5.31 -15.93
N GLU A 204 2.94 -5.51 -16.74
CA GLU A 204 3.20 -4.74 -17.96
C GLU A 204 2.43 -5.26 -19.17
N ALA A 205 2.51 -6.57 -19.42
CA ALA A 205 1.86 -7.24 -20.54
C ALA A 205 0.33 -7.22 -20.43
N LEU A 206 -0.20 -7.11 -19.21
CA LEU A 206 -1.63 -7.03 -18.98
C LEU A 206 -2.22 -5.62 -19.10
N ASP A 207 -1.39 -4.60 -19.40
CA ASP A 207 -1.75 -3.19 -19.61
C ASP A 207 -3.00 -2.72 -18.85
N ARG A 208 -3.02 -3.04 -17.57
CA ARG A 208 -4.07 -2.63 -16.66
C ARG A 208 -3.32 -2.32 -15.39
N SER A 209 -3.08 -1.02 -15.21
CA SER A 209 -3.06 -0.31 -13.92
C SER A 209 -3.44 -1.27 -12.81
N MET A 210 -2.66 -1.44 -11.74
CA MET A 210 -2.88 -2.34 -10.57
C MET A 210 -4.31 -2.32 -9.95
N GLU A 211 -5.31 -2.53 -10.77
CA GLU A 211 -6.74 -2.49 -10.65
C GLU A 211 -7.12 -3.94 -10.87
N THR A 212 -7.91 -4.47 -9.96
CA THR A 212 -8.32 -5.86 -9.95
C THR A 212 -9.01 -6.21 -11.26
N SER A 213 -8.33 -6.94 -12.14
CA SER A 213 -8.92 -7.56 -13.32
C SER A 213 -8.91 -9.08 -13.15
N ALA A 214 -9.99 -9.75 -13.53
CA ALA A 214 -10.10 -11.21 -13.40
C ALA A 214 -8.94 -11.94 -14.10
N PHE A 215 -8.53 -11.43 -15.26
CA PHE A 215 -7.40 -11.97 -16.03
C PHE A 215 -6.05 -11.76 -15.33
N GLY A 216 -5.79 -10.56 -14.79
CA GLY A 216 -4.55 -10.30 -14.03
C GLY A 216 -4.46 -11.10 -12.74
N TRP A 217 -5.58 -11.26 -12.04
CA TRP A 217 -5.66 -12.17 -10.90
C TRP A 217 -5.41 -13.61 -11.29
N THR A 218 -5.96 -14.08 -12.41
CA THR A 218 -5.74 -15.46 -12.86
C THR A 218 -4.28 -15.72 -13.17
N TRP A 219 -3.62 -14.81 -13.88
CA TRP A 219 -2.18 -14.93 -14.14
C TRP A 219 -1.38 -14.86 -12.85
N LEU A 220 -1.66 -13.89 -11.94
CA LEU A 220 -1.08 -13.81 -10.60
C LEU A 220 -1.13 -15.19 -9.90
N SER A 221 -2.31 -15.81 -9.89
CA SER A 221 -2.53 -17.12 -9.29
C SER A 221 -1.67 -18.19 -9.90
N ILE A 222 -1.66 -18.27 -11.24
CA ILE A 222 -0.89 -19.29 -11.97
C ILE A 222 0.59 -19.15 -11.64
N GLY A 223 1.16 -17.94 -11.69
CA GLY A 223 2.57 -17.76 -11.36
C GLY A 223 2.89 -18.03 -9.91
N MET A 224 2.05 -17.64 -8.94
CA MET A 224 2.28 -18.00 -7.54
C MET A 224 2.29 -19.52 -7.34
N VAL A 225 1.33 -20.24 -7.91
CA VAL A 225 1.25 -21.70 -7.83
C VAL A 225 2.46 -22.35 -8.49
N VAL A 226 2.82 -21.93 -9.69
CA VAL A 226 3.95 -22.48 -10.44
C VAL A 226 5.29 -22.18 -9.73
N MET A 227 5.49 -20.96 -9.23
CA MET A 227 6.74 -20.57 -8.57
C MET A 227 6.91 -21.27 -7.23
N LEU A 228 5.85 -21.39 -6.43
CA LEU A 228 5.92 -22.12 -5.15
C LEU A 228 6.06 -23.64 -5.36
N ALA A 229 5.45 -24.20 -6.41
CA ALA A 229 5.67 -25.58 -6.84
C ALA A 229 7.14 -25.82 -7.24
N LEU A 230 7.70 -24.97 -8.09
CA LEU A 230 9.10 -25.06 -8.54
C LEU A 230 10.07 -24.85 -7.38
N GLY A 231 9.86 -23.82 -6.56
CA GLY A 231 10.69 -23.52 -5.39
C GLY A 231 10.72 -24.66 -4.39
N SER A 232 9.57 -25.25 -4.08
CA SER A 232 9.48 -26.41 -3.18
C SER A 232 10.12 -27.65 -3.78
N ALA A 233 9.93 -27.90 -5.08
CA ALA A 233 10.55 -29.02 -5.79
C ALA A 233 12.09 -28.91 -5.80
N LEU A 234 12.63 -27.69 -5.95
CA LEU A 234 14.06 -27.42 -5.87
C LEU A 234 14.58 -27.58 -4.43
N ALA A 235 13.98 -26.87 -3.48
CA ALA A 235 14.41 -26.83 -2.09
C ALA A 235 14.40 -28.22 -1.43
N PHE A 236 13.26 -28.92 -1.48
CA PHE A 236 13.13 -30.25 -0.89
C PHE A 236 13.70 -31.36 -1.78
N GLY A 237 13.83 -31.12 -3.09
CA GLY A 237 14.52 -32.03 -4.00
C GLY A 237 16.03 -32.11 -3.75
N LEU A 238 16.63 -31.08 -3.13
CA LEU A 238 18.03 -31.08 -2.69
C LEU A 238 18.22 -31.72 -1.30
N LEU A 239 17.15 -31.94 -0.52
CA LEU A 239 17.20 -32.53 0.81
C LEU A 239 18.08 -33.79 0.90
N PRO A 240 18.07 -34.74 -0.08
CA PRO A 240 18.94 -35.93 -0.05
C PRO A 240 20.44 -35.65 0.06
N ALA A 241 20.93 -34.48 -0.38
CA ALA A 241 22.34 -34.09 -0.20
C ALA A 241 22.69 -33.83 1.26
N PHE A 242 21.70 -33.45 2.06
CA PHE A 242 21.84 -33.01 3.46
C PHE A 242 21.37 -34.07 4.47
N ILE A 243 21.07 -35.29 4.03
CA ILE A 243 20.71 -36.39 4.92
C ILE A 243 21.98 -37.06 5.48
N PRO A 244 22.14 -37.15 6.80
CA PRO A 244 23.24 -37.88 7.41
C PRO A 244 23.09 -39.39 7.21
N GLY A 245 24.09 -40.03 6.58
CA GLY A 245 24.25 -41.50 6.56
C GLY A 245 23.82 -42.24 5.29
N THR A 246 23.30 -41.56 4.28
CA THR A 246 22.91 -42.18 3.01
C THR A 246 24.10 -42.28 2.04
N GLY A 247 24.86 -43.38 2.12
CA GLY A 247 25.93 -43.70 1.16
C GLY A 247 27.05 -42.65 1.02
N GLY A 248 27.98 -42.89 0.08
CA GLY A 248 29.02 -41.94 -0.29
C GLY A 248 28.45 -40.70 -1.01
N TRP A 249 29.24 -39.62 -1.10
CA TRP A 249 28.84 -38.34 -1.72
C TRP A 249 28.19 -38.52 -3.11
N ARG A 250 28.71 -39.43 -3.94
CA ARG A 250 28.16 -39.76 -5.26
C ARG A 250 26.69 -40.22 -5.18
N ALA A 251 26.34 -41.08 -4.23
CA ALA A 251 24.98 -41.59 -4.06
C ALA A 251 23.99 -40.46 -3.68
N ARG A 252 24.45 -39.52 -2.85
CA ARG A 252 23.67 -38.35 -2.44
C ARG A 252 23.41 -37.40 -3.61
N VAL A 253 24.44 -37.11 -4.40
CA VAL A 253 24.33 -36.27 -5.61
C VAL A 253 23.44 -36.93 -6.67
N THR A 254 23.52 -38.26 -6.85
CA THR A 254 22.60 -38.95 -7.78
C THR A 254 21.14 -38.86 -7.33
N ALA A 255 20.88 -38.83 -6.03
CA ALA A 255 19.53 -38.68 -5.49
C ALA A 255 18.97 -37.25 -5.65
N THR A 256 19.83 -36.24 -5.77
CA THR A 256 19.44 -34.84 -6.05
C THR A 256 19.43 -34.47 -7.53
N ARG A 257 19.88 -35.37 -8.42
CA ARG A 257 19.95 -35.14 -9.88
C ARG A 257 18.67 -34.53 -10.49
N PRO A 258 17.44 -34.97 -10.14
CA PRO A 258 16.23 -34.35 -10.67
C PRO A 258 16.08 -32.86 -10.29
N ALA A 259 16.47 -32.48 -9.07
CA ALA A 259 16.44 -31.09 -8.63
C ALA A 259 17.53 -30.25 -9.30
N LEU A 260 18.72 -30.84 -9.52
CA LEU A 260 19.80 -30.18 -10.26
C LEU A 260 19.44 -29.94 -11.73
N ILE A 261 18.79 -30.91 -12.38
CA ILE A 261 18.28 -30.74 -13.76
C ILE A 261 17.22 -29.64 -13.80
N LEU A 262 16.28 -29.63 -12.84
CA LEU A 262 15.27 -28.58 -12.73
C LEU A 262 15.92 -27.21 -12.53
N ALA A 263 16.94 -27.11 -11.67
CA ALA A 263 17.68 -25.86 -11.43
C ALA A 263 18.39 -25.37 -12.71
N ALA A 264 19.05 -26.27 -13.43
CA ALA A 264 19.70 -25.95 -14.70
C ALA A 264 18.69 -25.49 -15.76
N GLY A 265 17.52 -26.12 -15.84
CA GLY A 265 16.44 -25.71 -16.73
C GLY A 265 15.90 -24.31 -16.41
N VAL A 266 15.70 -24.01 -15.12
CA VAL A 266 15.27 -22.67 -14.67
C VAL A 266 16.33 -21.62 -14.99
N LEU A 267 17.62 -21.92 -14.76
CA LEU A 267 18.72 -21.01 -15.10
C LEU A 267 18.81 -20.77 -16.61
N ALA A 268 18.70 -21.82 -17.43
CA ALA A 268 18.71 -21.69 -18.89
C ALA A 268 17.53 -20.85 -19.39
N ALA A 269 16.32 -21.09 -18.86
CA ALA A 269 15.15 -20.29 -19.18
C ALA A 269 15.34 -18.82 -18.78
N GLY A 270 15.94 -18.54 -17.61
CA GLY A 270 16.28 -17.19 -17.16
C GLY A 270 17.27 -16.49 -18.09
N VAL A 271 18.31 -17.19 -18.54
CA VAL A 271 19.31 -16.64 -19.49
C VAL A 271 18.68 -16.29 -20.83
N VAL A 272 17.78 -17.14 -21.34
CA VAL A 272 17.04 -16.88 -22.59
C VAL A 272 16.03 -15.74 -22.42
N ALA A 273 15.46 -15.58 -21.23
CA ALA A 273 14.51 -14.50 -20.95
C ALA A 273 15.18 -13.13 -20.75
N LEU A 274 16.45 -13.06 -20.33
CA LEU A 274 17.15 -11.80 -20.02
C LEU A 274 17.04 -10.71 -21.11
N PRO A 275 17.25 -10.99 -22.41
CA PRO A 275 17.10 -9.98 -23.46
C PRO A 275 15.66 -9.47 -23.60
N LEU A 276 14.67 -10.35 -23.52
CA LEU A 276 13.24 -9.99 -23.52
C LEU A 276 12.92 -9.12 -22.30
N LEU A 277 13.42 -9.48 -21.13
CA LEU A 277 13.25 -8.72 -19.89
C LEU A 277 13.93 -7.36 -19.96
N SER A 278 15.07 -7.22 -20.64
CA SER A 278 15.74 -5.92 -20.79
C SER A 278 14.98 -4.90 -21.67
N SER A 279 14.02 -5.38 -22.48
CA SER A 279 13.15 -4.51 -23.28
C SER A 279 12.03 -3.84 -22.45
N VAL A 280 11.80 -4.33 -21.24
CA VAL A 280 10.91 -3.71 -20.24
C VAL A 280 11.63 -2.52 -19.62
N ASP A 281 11.07 -1.31 -19.77
CA ASP A 281 11.75 -0.05 -19.39
C ASP A 281 12.27 -0.06 -17.94
N TYR A 282 11.50 -0.62 -17.01
CA TYR A 282 11.88 -0.71 -15.60
C TYR A 282 13.04 -1.69 -15.34
N LEU A 283 13.01 -2.87 -15.99
CA LEU A 283 14.08 -3.87 -15.87
C LEU A 283 15.36 -3.44 -16.62
N GLY A 284 15.24 -2.49 -17.55
CA GLY A 284 16.35 -1.75 -18.16
C GLY A 284 16.90 -0.60 -17.30
N ASN A 285 16.49 -0.48 -16.03
CA ASN A 285 16.87 0.61 -15.10
C ASN A 285 16.46 2.02 -15.51
N LYS A 286 15.50 2.19 -16.44
CA LYS A 286 14.99 3.53 -16.78
C LYS A 286 13.95 3.98 -15.75
N LYS A 287 14.02 5.23 -15.33
CA LYS A 287 13.01 5.85 -14.45
C LYS A 287 11.97 6.61 -15.26
N LEU A 288 10.88 6.99 -14.60
CA LEU A 288 9.82 7.79 -15.22
C LEU A 288 10.36 9.10 -15.82
N VAL A 289 11.31 9.74 -15.14
CA VAL A 289 11.97 10.97 -15.60
C VAL A 289 12.66 10.77 -16.96
N ASP A 290 13.25 9.60 -17.20
CA ASP A 290 13.98 9.30 -18.43
C ASP A 290 13.00 8.98 -19.57
N VAL A 291 12.02 8.12 -19.31
CA VAL A 291 11.09 7.64 -20.36
C VAL A 291 10.02 8.66 -20.74
N ALA A 292 9.66 9.56 -19.83
CA ALA A 292 8.74 10.66 -20.07
C ALA A 292 9.45 11.98 -20.43
N GLU A 293 10.78 11.95 -20.64
CA GLU A 293 11.57 13.09 -21.12
C GLU A 293 11.44 14.34 -20.22
N LEU A 294 11.44 14.15 -18.90
CA LEU A 294 11.20 15.21 -17.92
C LEU A 294 12.46 15.99 -17.53
N SER A 295 13.65 15.53 -17.91
CA SER A 295 14.95 16.08 -17.49
C SER A 295 15.19 17.53 -17.94
N GLY A 296 14.54 17.98 -19.02
CA GLY A 296 14.61 19.35 -19.52
C GLY A 296 13.67 20.34 -18.84
N ILE A 297 12.82 19.89 -17.91
CA ILE A 297 11.80 20.73 -17.28
C ILE A 297 12.37 21.33 -15.99
N HIS A 298 12.48 22.65 -15.94
CA HIS A 298 12.89 23.36 -14.74
C HIS A 298 11.74 23.37 -13.70
N PRO A 299 11.92 22.78 -12.52
CA PRO A 299 10.86 22.72 -11.51
C PRO A 299 10.57 24.09 -10.92
N LEU A 300 9.30 24.35 -10.59
CA LEU A 300 8.95 25.46 -9.70
C LEU A 300 9.46 25.14 -8.30
N SER A 301 10.09 26.10 -7.64
CA SER A 301 10.42 25.99 -6.21
C SER A 301 9.38 26.77 -5.41
N LEU A 302 8.53 26.05 -4.66
CA LEU A 302 7.45 26.65 -3.89
C LEU A 302 7.62 26.36 -2.40
N ARG A 303 7.44 27.37 -1.55
CA ARG A 303 7.36 27.21 -0.09
C ARG A 303 5.93 27.34 0.39
N LEU A 304 5.54 26.41 1.27
CA LEU A 304 4.26 26.46 1.97
C LEU A 304 4.38 27.39 3.19
N VAL A 305 3.55 28.42 3.24
CA VAL A 305 3.40 29.31 4.39
C VAL A 305 2.05 29.06 5.05
N LYS A 306 2.10 28.67 6.32
CA LYS A 306 0.90 28.38 7.12
C LYS A 306 0.63 29.54 8.07
N PHE A 307 -0.63 29.91 8.17
CA PHE A 307 -1.14 30.80 9.19
C PHE A 307 -1.45 29.93 10.41
N CYS A 308 -0.68 30.07 11.49
CA CYS A 308 -0.84 29.29 12.72
C CYS A 308 -1.10 30.24 13.89
N ALA A 309 -2.08 29.95 14.76
CA ALA A 309 -2.42 30.83 15.88
C ALA A 309 -1.30 30.98 16.94
N ASP A 310 -0.36 30.03 17.02
CA ASP A 310 0.86 30.12 17.84
C ASP A 310 2.07 29.48 17.14
N SER A 311 3.27 29.64 17.72
CA SER A 311 4.54 29.08 17.22
C SER A 311 4.57 27.54 17.15
N ASN A 312 3.62 26.88 17.83
CA ASN A 312 3.47 25.43 17.85
C ASN A 312 2.33 24.94 16.93
N CYS A 313 1.69 25.83 16.16
CA CYS A 313 0.50 25.54 15.36
C CYS A 313 -0.61 24.85 16.16
N ARG A 314 -0.81 25.24 17.42
CA ARG A 314 -1.98 24.84 18.21
C ARG A 314 -3.13 25.80 17.93
N VAL A 315 -4.36 25.28 18.00
CA VAL A 315 -5.56 26.13 18.04
C VAL A 315 -5.44 27.02 19.27
N SER A 316 -5.29 28.33 19.07
CA SER A 316 -5.16 29.25 20.20
C SER A 316 -6.47 29.26 20.98
N LYS A 317 -6.37 29.26 22.32
CA LYS A 317 -7.51 29.56 23.20
C LYS A 317 -7.74 31.07 23.31
N ASP A 318 -6.74 31.85 22.93
CA ASP A 318 -6.74 33.30 22.97
C ASP A 318 -6.72 33.82 21.51
N LEU A 319 -7.89 34.18 21.01
CA LEU A 319 -8.13 34.63 19.64
C LEU A 319 -7.48 36.00 19.35
N SER A 320 -6.79 36.61 20.33
CA SER A 320 -6.09 37.89 20.20
C SER A 320 -4.59 37.77 19.90
N ALA A 321 -4.00 36.56 19.98
CA ALA A 321 -2.59 36.35 19.68
C ALA A 321 -2.35 36.36 18.16
N ASN A 322 -1.46 37.25 17.68
CA ASN A 322 -1.06 37.33 16.28
C ASN A 322 -0.60 35.95 15.78
N PRO A 323 -1.20 35.40 14.70
CA PRO A 323 -0.76 34.15 14.11
C PRO A 323 0.72 34.16 13.76
N ALA A 324 1.48 33.18 14.28
CA ALA A 324 2.82 32.89 13.80
C ALA A 324 2.75 32.27 12.39
N LEU A 325 3.47 32.85 11.44
CA LEU A 325 3.62 32.25 10.11
C LEU A 325 4.73 31.20 10.15
N LYS A 326 4.44 30.00 9.68
CA LYS A 326 5.44 28.93 9.53
C LYS A 326 5.72 28.67 8.07
N VAL A 327 6.99 28.84 7.68
CA VAL A 327 7.50 28.52 6.35
C VAL A 327 7.99 27.08 6.34
N GLY A 328 7.52 26.29 5.39
CA GLY A 328 8.02 24.93 5.13
C GLY A 328 9.27 24.95 4.24
N ASN A 329 9.92 23.79 4.12
CA ASN A 329 10.99 23.60 3.15
C ASN A 329 10.46 23.80 1.72
N PRO A 330 11.32 24.25 0.78
CA PRO A 330 10.94 24.33 -0.63
C PRO A 330 10.56 22.96 -1.16
N VAL A 331 9.47 22.91 -1.91
CA VAL A 331 9.01 21.75 -2.66
C VAL A 331 9.27 22.05 -4.13
N THR A 332 10.13 21.23 -4.74
CA THR A 332 10.52 21.32 -6.16
C THR A 332 10.05 20.11 -6.97
N GLN A 333 9.62 19.05 -6.29
CA GLN A 333 9.27 17.78 -6.91
C GLN A 333 8.21 17.05 -6.11
N VAL A 334 7.51 16.14 -6.77
CA VAL A 334 6.52 15.23 -6.17
C VAL A 334 6.95 13.79 -6.42
N SER A 335 6.72 12.92 -5.44
CA SER A 335 7.01 11.49 -5.61
C SER A 335 5.88 10.84 -6.42
N ALA A 336 6.20 10.33 -7.60
CA ALA A 336 5.27 9.57 -8.43
C ALA A 336 5.05 8.18 -7.83
N SER A 337 4.05 8.06 -6.96
CA SER A 337 3.69 6.79 -6.31
C SER A 337 2.56 6.11 -7.09
N GLY A 338 2.79 4.91 -7.62
CA GLY A 338 1.77 4.24 -8.43
C GLY A 338 2.09 2.81 -8.81
N SER A 339 3.34 2.55 -9.17
CA SER A 339 3.91 1.20 -9.32
C SER A 339 4.50 0.69 -7.99
N TYR A 340 4.63 -0.63 -7.85
CA TYR A 340 5.27 -1.29 -6.70
C TYR A 340 6.71 -0.81 -6.53
N TYR A 341 7.31 -0.44 -7.66
CA TYR A 341 8.69 -0.02 -7.78
C TYR A 341 8.92 1.48 -7.60
N GLY A 342 7.85 2.28 -7.49
CA GLY A 342 7.91 3.73 -7.53
C GLY A 342 8.20 4.29 -8.93
N GLY A 343 7.71 5.51 -9.20
CA GLY A 343 8.04 6.27 -10.41
C GLY A 343 9.28 7.16 -10.25
N GLY A 344 9.76 7.36 -9.02
CA GLY A 344 10.76 8.38 -8.70
C GLY A 344 10.13 9.76 -8.51
N ASP A 345 10.97 10.79 -8.63
CA ASP A 345 10.55 12.17 -8.41
C ASP A 345 10.22 12.87 -9.73
N VAL A 346 9.07 13.54 -9.78
CA VAL A 346 8.59 14.32 -10.92
C VAL A 346 8.74 15.80 -10.61
N PRO A 347 9.30 16.62 -11.53
CA PRO A 347 9.44 18.06 -11.31
C PRO A 347 8.07 18.73 -11.12
N LEU A 348 8.00 19.63 -10.14
CA LEU A 348 6.77 20.36 -9.83
C LEU A 348 6.54 21.48 -10.87
N HIS A 349 5.96 21.12 -12.02
CA HIS A 349 5.64 22.08 -13.09
C HIS A 349 4.46 21.60 -13.96
N PRO A 350 3.55 22.48 -14.44
CA PRO A 350 2.47 22.07 -15.35
C PRO A 350 2.96 21.38 -16.64
N ASP A 351 4.09 21.80 -17.20
CA ASP A 351 4.69 21.13 -18.38
C ASP A 351 5.07 19.68 -18.11
N ALA A 352 5.39 19.32 -16.86
CA ALA A 352 5.64 17.94 -16.47
C ALA A 352 4.36 17.11 -16.59
N VAL A 353 3.20 17.67 -16.21
CA VAL A 353 1.89 17.03 -16.41
C VAL A 353 1.65 16.77 -17.89
N ALA A 354 1.88 17.78 -18.76
CA ALA A 354 1.67 17.63 -20.20
C ALA A 354 2.60 16.56 -20.82
N ALA A 355 3.85 16.45 -20.35
CA ALA A 355 4.77 15.39 -20.76
C ALA A 355 4.30 14.01 -20.28
N LEU A 356 3.83 13.90 -19.04
CA LEU A 356 3.29 12.65 -18.49
C LEU A 356 2.01 12.21 -19.20
N GLU A 357 1.12 13.13 -19.56
CA GLU A 357 -0.08 12.83 -20.37
C GLU A 357 0.29 12.29 -21.75
N ARG A 358 1.26 12.92 -22.44
CA ARG A 358 1.80 12.44 -23.72
C ARG A 358 2.42 11.04 -23.59
N PHE A 359 3.18 10.81 -22.53
CA PHE A 359 3.74 9.50 -22.22
C PHE A 359 2.62 8.46 -22.04
N VAL A 360 1.63 8.73 -21.19
CA VAL A 360 0.49 7.83 -20.92
C VAL A 360 -0.29 7.48 -22.19
N ALA A 361 -0.50 8.45 -23.08
CA ALA A 361 -1.23 8.27 -24.33
C ALA A 361 -0.39 7.58 -25.44
N GLY A 362 0.94 7.65 -25.37
CA GLY A 362 1.87 7.17 -26.39
C GLY A 362 2.73 5.99 -25.92
N LYS A 363 4.03 6.25 -25.72
CA LYS A 363 5.06 5.24 -25.36
C LYS A 363 4.71 4.46 -24.09
N GLY A 364 3.97 5.08 -23.17
CA GLY A 364 3.57 4.50 -21.90
C GLY A 364 2.44 3.48 -21.99
N LYS A 365 1.84 3.21 -23.16
CA LYS A 365 0.75 2.22 -23.31
C LYS A 365 1.11 0.86 -22.72
N ASN A 366 2.30 0.33 -22.94
CA ASN A 366 2.71 -0.97 -22.40
C ASN A 366 3.83 -0.84 -21.37
N SER A 367 3.81 0.20 -20.53
CA SER A 367 4.87 0.46 -19.56
C SER A 367 4.38 0.30 -18.12
N VAL A 368 5.16 -0.37 -17.27
CA VAL A 368 4.89 -0.45 -15.82
C VAL A 368 4.89 0.92 -15.13
N LEU A 369 5.49 1.94 -15.76
CA LEU A 369 5.56 3.31 -15.23
C LEU A 369 4.31 4.14 -15.56
N ARG A 370 3.39 3.64 -16.40
CA ARG A 370 2.16 4.35 -16.81
C ARG A 370 1.33 4.83 -15.63
N LYS A 371 1.13 3.98 -14.62
CA LYS A 371 0.37 4.35 -13.41
C LYS A 371 1.11 5.38 -12.56
N SER A 372 2.43 5.24 -12.40
CA SER A 372 3.24 6.25 -11.72
C SER A 372 3.20 7.58 -12.46
N ALA A 373 3.15 7.59 -13.79
CA ALA A 373 2.97 8.80 -14.60
C ALA A 373 1.64 9.50 -14.29
N MET A 374 0.53 8.75 -14.28
CA MET A 374 -0.79 9.31 -13.94
C MET A 374 -0.83 9.88 -12.53
N MET A 375 -0.29 9.14 -11.56
CA MET A 375 -0.27 9.55 -10.16
C MET A 375 0.65 10.75 -9.94
N GLY A 376 1.84 10.76 -10.56
CA GLY A 376 2.75 11.90 -10.53
C GLY A 376 2.11 13.15 -11.15
N ALA A 377 1.43 13.03 -12.29
CA ALA A 377 0.70 14.12 -12.91
C ALA A 377 -0.42 14.66 -12.00
N ALA A 378 -1.16 13.77 -11.34
CA ALA A 378 -2.17 14.13 -10.35
C ALA A 378 -1.54 14.80 -9.11
N ASP A 379 -0.43 14.26 -8.58
CA ASP A 379 0.25 14.80 -7.41
C ASP A 379 0.88 16.17 -7.68
N VAL A 380 1.31 16.47 -8.91
CA VAL A 380 1.71 17.83 -9.32
C VAL A 380 0.54 18.80 -9.13
N TYR A 381 -0.64 18.53 -9.71
CA TYR A 381 -1.79 19.43 -9.54
C TYR A 381 -2.27 19.51 -8.10
N ASN A 382 -2.24 18.41 -7.36
CA ASN A 382 -2.58 18.40 -5.94
C ASN A 382 -1.63 19.30 -5.14
N THR A 383 -0.32 19.21 -5.39
CA THR A 383 0.71 20.02 -4.71
C THR A 383 0.64 21.49 -5.12
N LEU A 384 0.25 21.79 -6.36
CA LEU A 384 -0.02 23.15 -6.85
C LEU A 384 -1.39 23.70 -6.39
N TRP A 385 -2.14 22.95 -5.58
CA TRP A 385 -3.51 23.29 -5.13
C TRP A 385 -4.48 23.59 -6.27
N GLN A 386 -4.44 22.75 -7.32
CA GLN A 386 -5.26 22.84 -8.51
C GLN A 386 -6.28 21.68 -8.56
N PRO A 387 -7.28 21.65 -7.66
CA PRO A 387 -8.22 20.54 -7.56
C PRO A 387 -9.07 20.37 -8.81
N ARG A 388 -9.34 21.46 -9.56
CA ARG A 388 -10.14 21.38 -10.79
C ARG A 388 -9.39 20.64 -11.88
N GLU A 389 -8.17 21.08 -12.17
CA GLU A 389 -7.27 20.50 -13.15
C GLU A 389 -6.93 19.05 -12.78
N TYR A 390 -6.73 18.78 -11.49
CA TYR A 390 -6.58 17.44 -10.93
C TYR A 390 -7.75 16.50 -11.31
N TYR A 391 -9.00 16.90 -11.05
CA TYR A 391 -10.14 16.03 -11.34
C TYR A 391 -10.40 15.89 -12.84
N GLN A 392 -10.16 16.94 -13.62
CA GLN A 392 -10.25 16.87 -15.09
C GLN A 392 -9.19 15.92 -15.67
N LEU A 393 -7.97 15.93 -15.14
CA LEU A 393 -6.91 15.02 -15.53
C LEU A 393 -7.32 13.54 -15.31
N ILE A 394 -7.88 13.22 -14.14
CA ILE A 394 -8.37 11.85 -13.85
C ILE A 394 -9.52 11.45 -14.80
N ASP A 395 -10.45 12.37 -15.08
CA ASP A 395 -11.54 12.11 -16.01
C ASP A 395 -11.02 11.90 -17.45
N ASN A 396 -9.99 12.65 -17.87
CA ASN A 396 -9.32 12.47 -19.16
C ASN A 396 -8.64 11.09 -19.28
N PHE A 397 -7.87 10.67 -18.27
CA PHE A 397 -7.26 9.34 -18.26
C PHE A 397 -8.29 8.22 -18.34
N THR A 398 -9.44 8.40 -17.71
CA THR A 398 -10.56 7.45 -17.78
C THR A 398 -11.15 7.40 -19.19
N ARG A 399 -11.42 8.55 -19.82
CA ARG A 399 -11.95 8.61 -21.21
C ARG A 399 -11.01 8.03 -22.25
N GLN A 400 -9.70 8.16 -22.04
CA GLN A 400 -8.67 7.59 -22.91
C GLN A 400 -8.47 6.08 -22.71
N ASN A 401 -9.31 5.42 -21.89
CA ASN A 401 -9.12 4.02 -21.45
C ASN A 401 -7.73 3.76 -20.86
N SER A 402 -7.07 4.81 -20.34
CA SER A 402 -5.75 4.69 -19.72
C SER A 402 -5.87 4.24 -18.26
N LEU A 403 -7.02 4.51 -17.63
CA LEU A 403 -7.51 3.80 -16.46
C LEU A 403 -8.70 2.97 -16.89
N LYS A 404 -8.69 1.64 -16.65
CA LYS A 404 -9.79 0.77 -17.11
C LYS A 404 -11.10 1.17 -16.44
N HIS A 405 -11.03 1.45 -15.13
CA HIS A 405 -12.20 1.83 -14.35
C HIS A 405 -12.06 3.22 -13.72
N GLY A 406 -10.84 3.75 -13.62
CA GLY A 406 -10.55 4.92 -12.79
C GLY A 406 -10.19 4.44 -11.38
N SER A 407 -9.12 4.99 -10.81
CA SER A 407 -8.61 4.55 -9.52
C SER A 407 -9.67 4.72 -8.42
N LEU A 408 -10.02 3.61 -7.74
CA LEU A 408 -10.95 3.62 -6.61
C LEU A 408 -10.57 4.68 -5.57
N LEU A 409 -9.28 4.78 -5.24
CA LEU A 409 -8.77 5.77 -4.31
C LEU A 409 -9.11 7.20 -4.77
N GLN A 410 -8.95 7.48 -6.06
CA GLN A 410 -9.21 8.79 -6.63
C GLN A 410 -10.70 9.15 -6.59
N ILE A 411 -11.56 8.17 -6.88
CA ILE A 411 -13.01 8.30 -6.76
C ILE A 411 -13.40 8.58 -5.30
N GLN A 412 -12.78 7.89 -4.33
CA GLN A 412 -13.03 8.13 -2.92
C GLN A 412 -12.55 9.51 -2.45
N ILE A 413 -11.40 9.99 -2.94
CA ILE A 413 -10.89 11.34 -2.63
C ILE A 413 -11.81 12.40 -3.22
N LYS A 414 -12.23 12.27 -4.49
CA LYS A 414 -13.18 13.18 -5.16
C LYS A 414 -14.50 13.26 -4.40
N LEU A 415 -15.06 12.10 -4.00
CA LEU A 415 -16.28 12.04 -3.20
C LEU A 415 -16.11 12.72 -1.83
N ALA A 416 -14.99 12.45 -1.14
CA ALA A 416 -14.71 13.06 0.14
C ALA A 416 -14.60 14.59 0.04
N TRP A 417 -13.99 15.11 -1.04
CA TRP A 417 -13.90 16.54 -1.31
C TRP A 417 -15.28 17.17 -1.57
N LEU A 418 -16.11 16.56 -2.42
CA LEU A 418 -17.47 17.04 -2.69
C LEU A 418 -18.32 17.11 -1.42
N MET A 419 -18.24 16.08 -0.59
CA MET A 419 -18.94 16.01 0.69
C MET A 419 -18.46 17.08 1.69
N ARG A 420 -17.15 17.35 1.76
CA ARG A 420 -16.57 18.13 2.86
C ARG A 420 -16.27 19.58 2.52
N ALA A 421 -15.78 19.88 1.31
CA ALA A 421 -15.11 21.15 1.06
C ALA A 421 -15.43 21.82 -0.27
N ALA A 422 -15.84 21.08 -1.32
CA ALA A 422 -16.04 21.64 -2.67
C ALA A 422 -16.93 22.90 -2.69
N PRO A 423 -16.62 23.96 -3.43
CA PRO A 423 -17.51 25.11 -3.57
C PRO A 423 -18.92 24.69 -4.04
N ILE A 424 -19.97 25.37 -3.60
CA ILE A 424 -21.38 25.03 -3.93
C ILE A 424 -21.77 25.81 -5.20
N ASN A 425 -21.29 25.35 -6.36
CA ASN A 425 -21.54 25.99 -7.66
C ASN A 425 -22.06 24.95 -8.69
N ALA A 426 -22.38 25.41 -9.90
CA ALA A 426 -22.95 24.55 -10.94
C ALA A 426 -22.00 23.44 -11.40
N GLU A 427 -20.70 23.72 -11.48
CA GLU A 427 -19.68 22.77 -11.94
C GLU A 427 -19.51 21.61 -10.95
N THR A 428 -19.37 21.91 -9.66
CA THR A 428 -19.24 20.88 -8.61
C THR A 428 -20.55 20.12 -8.39
N ARG A 429 -21.70 20.78 -8.61
CA ARG A 429 -23.01 20.09 -8.62
C ARG A 429 -23.08 19.08 -9.77
N ALA A 430 -22.71 19.45 -10.99
CA ALA A 430 -22.69 18.54 -12.13
C ALA A 430 -21.76 17.33 -11.88
N MET A 431 -20.62 17.57 -11.23
CA MET A 431 -19.71 16.50 -10.81
C MET A 431 -20.35 15.55 -9.78
N LEU A 432 -21.06 16.09 -8.79
CA LEU A 432 -21.80 15.29 -7.81
C LEU A 432 -22.94 14.49 -8.47
N GLU A 433 -23.62 15.06 -9.47
CA GLU A 433 -24.63 14.35 -10.28
C GLU A 433 -24.03 13.17 -11.01
N GLN A 434 -22.89 13.35 -11.66
CA GLN A 434 -22.17 12.27 -12.32
C GLN A 434 -21.78 11.15 -11.35
N MET A 435 -21.33 11.48 -10.14
CA MET A 435 -20.94 10.50 -9.12
C MET A 435 -22.14 9.83 -8.43
N SER A 436 -23.34 10.36 -8.64
CA SER A 436 -24.61 9.81 -8.14
C SER A 436 -25.32 8.93 -9.17
N ASP A 437 -24.74 8.79 -10.38
CA ASP A 437 -25.30 8.00 -11.48
C ASP A 437 -25.04 6.50 -11.24
N ASP A 438 -26.10 5.77 -10.86
CA ASP A 438 -26.08 4.33 -10.60
C ASP A 438 -25.87 3.48 -11.87
N LYS A 439 -26.03 4.08 -13.06
CA LYS A 439 -25.68 3.45 -14.34
C LYS A 439 -24.19 3.53 -14.66
N ARG A 440 -23.43 4.35 -13.92
CA ARG A 440 -21.97 4.47 -14.05
C ARG A 440 -21.24 3.84 -12.87
N TYR A 441 -21.82 3.98 -11.67
CA TYR A 441 -21.18 3.56 -10.43
C TYR A 441 -22.07 2.58 -9.66
N PHE A 442 -21.42 1.55 -9.13
CA PHE A 442 -21.91 0.85 -7.95
C PHE A 442 -21.75 1.76 -6.73
N ILE A 443 -22.83 1.96 -5.99
CA ILE A 443 -22.90 2.84 -4.82
C ILE A 443 -23.07 1.99 -3.56
N GLY A 444 -21.97 1.69 -2.88
CA GLY A 444 -21.96 0.98 -1.61
C GLY A 444 -22.52 1.79 -0.43
N GLY A 445 -22.69 1.15 0.74
CA GLY A 445 -23.30 1.76 1.95
C GLY A 445 -22.61 3.05 2.40
N ARG A 446 -21.30 3.02 2.64
CA ARG A 446 -20.50 4.21 3.01
C ARG A 446 -20.51 5.27 1.93
N ALA A 447 -20.44 4.87 0.66
CA ALA A 447 -20.53 5.79 -0.47
C ALA A 447 -21.89 6.49 -0.53
N ALA A 448 -22.98 5.76 -0.35
CA ALA A 448 -24.32 6.31 -0.26
C ALA A 448 -24.45 7.30 0.90
N ALA A 449 -23.92 6.97 2.10
CA ALA A 449 -23.91 7.91 3.22
C ALA A 449 -23.10 9.19 2.91
N ARG A 450 -21.98 9.07 2.20
CA ARG A 450 -21.17 10.23 1.77
C ARG A 450 -21.87 11.07 0.70
N LEU A 451 -22.52 10.44 -0.28
CA LEU A 451 -23.34 11.12 -1.28
C LEU A 451 -24.53 11.83 -0.61
N ALA A 452 -25.14 11.21 0.40
CA ALA A 452 -26.21 11.83 1.18
C ALA A 452 -25.73 13.12 1.86
N ALA A 453 -24.58 13.07 2.55
CA ALA A 453 -23.98 14.25 3.16
C ALA A 453 -23.59 15.32 2.14
N ALA A 454 -23.08 14.92 0.97
CA ALA A 454 -22.78 15.84 -0.13
C ALA A 454 -24.05 16.53 -0.65
N TRP A 455 -25.12 15.79 -0.94
CA TRP A 455 -26.38 16.37 -1.42
C TRP A 455 -27.05 17.28 -0.40
N ALA A 456 -27.04 16.91 0.89
CA ALA A 456 -27.54 17.75 1.97
C ALA A 456 -26.77 19.07 2.05
N ARG A 457 -25.46 19.03 1.83
CA ARG A 457 -24.61 20.22 1.77
C ARG A 457 -24.94 21.14 0.60
N PHE A 458 -25.31 20.57 -0.55
CA PHE A 458 -25.77 21.31 -1.74
C PHE A 458 -27.24 21.75 -1.64
N GLY A 459 -27.92 21.48 -0.51
CA GLY A 459 -29.30 21.88 -0.25
C GLY A 459 -30.38 20.97 -0.87
N ASP A 460 -30.00 19.86 -1.52
CA ASP A 460 -30.94 18.89 -2.10
C ASP A 460 -31.25 17.78 -1.08
N MET A 461 -32.11 18.11 -0.11
CA MET A 461 -32.45 17.18 0.97
C MET A 461 -33.20 15.94 0.50
N LYS A 462 -34.01 16.07 -0.56
CA LYS A 462 -34.75 14.94 -1.13
C LYS A 462 -33.79 13.86 -1.65
N ARG A 463 -32.76 14.25 -2.42
CA ARG A 463 -31.72 13.30 -2.86
C ARG A 463 -30.89 12.79 -1.69
N ALA A 464 -30.56 13.68 -0.75
CA ALA A 464 -29.78 13.31 0.43
C ALA A 464 -30.45 12.19 1.25
N GLU A 465 -31.74 12.34 1.54
CA GLU A 465 -32.53 11.35 2.27
C GLU A 465 -32.64 10.03 1.50
N GLY A 466 -32.81 10.08 0.17
CA GLY A 466 -32.82 8.89 -0.68
C GLY A 466 -31.52 8.08 -0.58
N PHE A 467 -30.37 8.75 -0.64
CA PHE A 467 -29.07 8.10 -0.47
C PHE A 467 -28.85 7.59 0.96
N LEU A 468 -29.27 8.34 1.99
CA LEU A 468 -29.16 7.89 3.38
C LEU A 468 -30.02 6.65 3.63
N ALA A 469 -31.24 6.59 3.08
CA ALA A 469 -32.09 5.41 3.14
C ALA A 469 -31.45 4.21 2.45
N SER A 470 -30.73 4.43 1.34
CA SER A 470 -29.94 3.37 0.68
C SER A 470 -28.79 2.88 1.57
N ALA A 471 -28.07 3.78 2.25
CA ALA A 471 -27.00 3.43 3.18
C ALA A 471 -27.52 2.59 4.37
N ARG A 472 -28.64 3.01 4.98
CA ARG A 472 -29.31 2.28 6.08
C ARG A 472 -29.77 0.90 5.64
N ARG A 473 -30.33 0.75 4.43
CA ARG A 473 -30.69 -0.57 3.88
C ARG A 473 -29.48 -1.50 3.72
N ALA A 474 -28.32 -0.96 3.33
CA ALA A 474 -27.11 -1.75 3.14
C ALA A 474 -26.44 -2.16 4.46
N SER A 475 -26.54 -1.34 5.51
CA SER A 475 -25.95 -1.64 6.83
C SER A 475 -26.67 -0.84 7.95
N PRO A 476 -27.81 -1.34 8.46
CA PRO A 476 -28.65 -0.61 9.43
C PRO A 476 -27.87 -0.17 10.67
N ASP A 477 -27.18 -1.12 11.32
CA ASP A 477 -26.42 -0.89 12.56
C ASP A 477 -25.36 0.22 12.45
N ARG A 478 -24.82 0.45 11.24
CA ARG A 478 -23.77 1.45 11.00
C ARG A 478 -24.31 2.85 10.70
N TYR A 479 -25.49 2.98 10.11
CA TYR A 479 -25.94 4.26 9.53
C TYR A 479 -27.27 4.78 10.09
N ASP A 480 -27.94 4.04 10.98
CA ASP A 480 -29.20 4.49 11.60
C ASP A 480 -29.03 5.76 12.45
N HIS A 481 -27.88 5.91 13.11
CA HIS A 481 -27.57 7.09 13.94
C HIS A 481 -27.09 8.31 13.13
N VAL A 482 -26.85 8.16 11.83
CA VAL A 482 -26.38 9.27 10.98
C VAL A 482 -27.52 10.25 10.74
N LYS A 483 -27.29 11.52 11.09
CA LYS A 483 -28.20 12.64 10.84
C LYS A 483 -27.63 13.54 9.76
N LEU A 484 -28.48 13.95 8.82
CA LEU A 484 -28.12 14.94 7.81
C LEU A 484 -28.16 16.33 8.45
N VAL A 485 -27.08 17.08 8.25
CA VAL A 485 -27.01 18.49 8.62
C VAL A 485 -27.28 19.29 7.37
N LEU A 486 -28.29 20.16 7.42
CA LEU A 486 -28.62 21.03 6.30
C LEU A 486 -27.43 21.95 6.01
N GLY A 487 -26.88 21.86 4.79
CA GLY A 487 -25.93 22.85 4.32
C GLY A 487 -26.68 24.16 4.09
N SER A 488 -26.36 25.19 4.88
CA SER A 488 -26.82 26.55 4.61
C SER A 488 -25.71 27.39 3.97
N LEU A 489 -26.13 28.22 3.01
CA LEU A 489 -25.41 29.16 2.12
C LEU A 489 -24.67 28.59 0.90
N SER A 490 -25.18 28.91 -0.30
CA SER A 490 -24.52 28.77 -1.60
C SER A 490 -23.77 30.03 -2.07
N ASN A 491 -23.84 31.12 -1.28
CA ASN A 491 -23.36 32.45 -1.65
C ASN A 491 -22.27 32.99 -0.71
N GLY A 492 -21.63 32.12 0.08
CA GLY A 492 -20.54 32.52 0.96
C GLY A 492 -19.38 33.10 0.16
N ARG A 493 -18.83 34.23 0.61
CA ARG A 493 -17.71 34.91 -0.06
C ARG A 493 -16.63 35.28 0.94
N LEU A 494 -15.39 34.95 0.59
CA LEU A 494 -14.20 35.35 1.32
C LEU A 494 -13.27 36.12 0.37
N ALA A 495 -12.82 37.30 0.75
CA ALA A 495 -11.88 38.09 -0.03
C ALA A 495 -10.83 38.74 0.85
N GLY A 496 -9.74 39.20 0.23
CA GLY A 496 -8.71 39.97 0.90
C GLY A 496 -7.59 40.35 -0.07
N GLN A 497 -6.55 40.96 0.49
CA GLN A 497 -5.36 41.37 -0.24
C GLN A 497 -4.11 40.94 0.53
N ILE A 498 -3.16 40.29 -0.14
CA ILE A 498 -1.82 40.04 0.39
C ILE A 498 -0.89 41.12 -0.14
N ALA A 499 -0.19 41.82 0.74
CA ALA A 499 0.84 42.78 0.38
C ALA A 499 2.20 42.31 0.89
N MET A 500 3.21 42.27 0.00
CA MET A 500 4.58 41.88 0.34
C MET A 500 5.52 43.02 -0.04
N PRO A 501 5.95 43.88 0.90
CA PRO A 501 6.77 45.04 0.59
C PRO A 501 8.07 44.65 -0.11
N GLY A 502 8.41 45.36 -1.20
CA GLY A 502 9.64 45.14 -1.97
C GLY A 502 9.64 43.90 -2.87
N ALA A 503 8.51 43.20 -3.01
CA ALA A 503 8.38 42.04 -3.90
C ALA A 503 7.02 42.01 -4.60
N THR A 504 7.00 41.58 -5.86
CA THR A 504 5.75 41.34 -6.59
C THR A 504 4.95 40.20 -5.96
N THR A 505 3.62 40.30 -5.95
CA THR A 505 2.71 39.24 -5.50
C THR A 505 2.36 38.23 -6.61
N ALA A 506 2.72 38.51 -7.87
CA ALA A 506 2.36 37.68 -9.03
C ALA A 506 2.85 36.22 -8.92
N GLY A 507 1.98 35.23 -9.05
CA GLY A 507 2.37 33.82 -8.93
C GLY A 507 2.43 33.28 -7.48
N ILE A 508 2.15 34.12 -6.48
CA ILE A 508 1.78 33.61 -5.15
C ILE A 508 0.37 33.05 -5.25
N ARG A 509 0.14 31.90 -4.61
CA ARG A 509 -1.17 31.26 -4.56
C ARG A 509 -1.68 31.20 -3.12
N VAL A 510 -2.92 31.58 -2.91
CA VAL A 510 -3.63 31.45 -1.63
C VAL A 510 -4.55 30.24 -1.71
N GLY A 511 -4.44 29.34 -0.74
CA GLY A 511 -5.33 28.18 -0.57
C GLY A 511 -6.29 28.41 0.59
N LEU A 512 -7.56 28.06 0.38
CA LEU A 512 -8.58 28.05 1.41
C LEU A 512 -8.82 26.62 1.87
N PHE A 513 -8.69 26.36 3.18
CA PHE A 513 -8.87 25.05 3.77
C PHE A 513 -10.03 25.06 4.75
N ARG A 514 -10.89 24.04 4.71
CA ARG A 514 -11.99 23.89 5.66
C ARG A 514 -11.56 22.98 6.81
N LEU A 515 -11.90 23.35 8.05
CA LEU A 515 -11.85 22.43 9.19
C LEU A 515 -13.00 21.43 9.07
N THR A 516 -12.71 20.13 9.13
CA THR A 516 -13.75 19.10 9.17
C THR A 516 -13.75 18.43 10.53
N ASP A 517 -14.90 18.45 11.21
CA ASP A 517 -15.15 17.58 12.35
C ASP A 517 -15.39 16.15 11.82
N ASP A 518 -14.47 15.23 12.09
CA ASP A 518 -14.57 13.84 11.60
C ASP A 518 -15.54 12.97 12.42
N ASP A 519 -16.19 13.51 13.46
CA ASP A 519 -17.06 12.72 14.33
C ASP A 519 -18.41 13.43 14.63
N PRO A 520 -19.49 13.12 13.88
CA PRO A 520 -20.82 13.68 14.12
C PRO A 520 -21.44 13.22 15.45
N THR A 521 -20.84 12.26 16.16
CA THR A 521 -21.31 11.78 17.46
C THR A 521 -20.68 12.50 18.65
N LYS A 522 -19.71 13.38 18.39
CA LYS A 522 -19.01 14.13 19.44
C LYS A 522 -19.27 15.62 19.30
N PRO A 523 -19.76 16.30 20.36
CA PRO A 523 -19.78 17.75 20.36
C PRO A 523 -18.35 18.26 20.19
N ALA A 524 -18.19 19.34 19.42
CA ALA A 524 -16.92 20.00 19.10
C ALA A 524 -16.02 20.28 20.33
N SER A 525 -16.58 20.21 21.55
CA SER A 525 -15.87 20.31 22.82
C SER A 525 -14.99 19.11 23.20
N SER A 526 -15.14 17.94 22.57
CA SER A 526 -14.46 16.69 23.00
C SER A 526 -13.24 16.28 22.16
N VAL A 527 -12.96 16.94 21.04
CA VAL A 527 -11.69 16.80 20.27
C VAL A 527 -10.51 17.50 21.00
N ARG A 528 -10.78 18.21 22.10
CA ARG A 528 -9.79 18.92 22.92
C ARG A 528 -8.87 18.05 23.80
N LYS A 529 -9.03 16.71 23.86
CA LYS A 529 -8.22 15.86 24.75
C LYS A 529 -7.92 14.47 24.17
N LYS A 530 -6.79 14.33 23.46
CA LYS A 530 -5.92 13.16 23.60
C LYS A 530 -4.52 13.51 23.09
N LYS A 531 -3.65 13.86 24.02
CA LYS A 531 -2.22 14.06 23.80
C LYS A 531 -1.52 12.85 24.42
N SER A 532 -1.11 11.87 23.61
CA SER A 532 -0.12 10.89 24.06
C SER A 532 1.24 11.60 24.10
N PRO A 533 1.98 11.54 25.21
CA PRO A 533 3.33 12.07 25.28
C PRO A 533 4.27 11.10 24.56
N GLY A 534 4.78 11.49 23.39
CA GLY A 534 5.77 10.68 22.67
C GLY A 534 5.84 10.87 21.16
N ASP A 535 4.80 11.42 20.51
CA ASP A 535 4.84 11.65 19.06
C ASP A 535 5.58 12.97 18.72
N PRO A 536 6.73 12.92 18.02
CA PRO A 536 7.36 14.12 17.50
C PRO A 536 6.74 14.50 16.15
N LYS A 537 6.47 15.79 16.00
CA LYS A 537 6.12 16.58 14.79
C LYS A 537 4.61 16.74 14.52
N PRO A 538 4.06 17.98 14.61
CA PRO A 538 2.81 18.33 13.95
C PRO A 538 3.08 18.48 12.44
N ALA A 539 3.11 17.34 11.75
CA ALA A 539 2.72 17.31 10.34
C ALA A 539 1.18 17.31 10.27
N PHE A 540 0.62 17.77 9.16
CA PHE A 540 -0.83 17.75 8.87
C PHE A 540 -1.35 16.30 8.68
N THR A 541 -0.98 15.39 9.58
CA THR A 541 -1.25 13.97 9.49
C THR A 541 -1.67 13.45 10.85
N LYS A 542 -2.86 12.85 10.89
CA LYS A 542 -3.52 12.19 12.03
C LYS A 542 -4.08 13.17 13.07
N THR A 543 -5.14 13.94 12.84
CA THR A 543 -6.53 13.46 13.07
C THR A 543 -7.59 14.56 12.82
N ASN A 544 -7.21 15.72 12.28
CA ASN A 544 -8.15 16.75 11.80
C ASN A 544 -7.83 17.02 10.32
N MET A 545 -8.61 16.45 9.40
CA MET A 545 -8.39 16.67 7.96
C MET A 545 -8.78 18.10 7.59
N THR A 546 -7.79 18.98 7.41
CA THR A 546 -8.01 20.22 6.64
C THR A 546 -8.14 19.84 5.17
N VAL A 547 -9.29 20.08 4.56
CA VAL A 547 -9.53 19.77 3.14
C VAL A 547 -9.47 21.06 2.32
N LEU A 548 -8.67 21.07 1.25
CA LEU A 548 -8.58 22.19 0.32
C LEU A 548 -9.94 22.43 -0.34
N VAL A 549 -10.51 23.60 -0.12
CA VAL A 549 -11.76 24.06 -0.76
C VAL A 549 -11.46 24.51 -2.19
N GLY A 550 -10.41 25.32 -2.33
CA GLY A 550 -9.96 25.85 -3.61
C GLY A 550 -8.73 26.74 -3.40
N SER A 551 -8.17 27.23 -4.49
CA SER A 551 -7.05 28.17 -4.47
C SER A 551 -7.27 29.32 -5.45
N ALA A 552 -6.59 30.44 -5.19
CA ALA A 552 -6.57 31.60 -6.05
C ALA A 552 -5.12 32.05 -6.25
N VAL A 553 -4.71 32.27 -7.49
CA VAL A 553 -3.47 32.98 -7.80
C VAL A 553 -3.72 34.46 -7.54
N LEU A 554 -2.80 35.12 -6.83
CA LEU A 554 -2.92 36.54 -6.55
C LEU A 554 -2.85 37.36 -7.84
N THR A 555 -3.69 38.38 -7.93
CA THR A 555 -3.58 39.43 -8.94
C THR A 555 -2.32 40.28 -8.72
N ALA A 556 -1.98 41.15 -9.67
CA ALA A 556 -0.81 42.04 -9.56
C ALA A 556 -0.87 42.98 -8.33
N ASP A 557 -2.08 43.38 -7.91
CA ASP A 557 -2.35 44.14 -6.69
C ASP A 557 -2.46 43.25 -5.43
N GLY A 558 -2.25 41.93 -5.55
CA GLY A 558 -2.23 40.99 -4.43
C GLY A 558 -3.61 40.55 -3.94
N ARG A 559 -4.68 40.81 -4.69
CA ARG A 559 -6.05 40.47 -4.29
C ARG A 559 -6.38 39.00 -4.56
N PHE A 560 -7.25 38.44 -3.72
CA PHE A 560 -7.84 37.12 -3.90
C PHE A 560 -9.32 37.12 -3.49
N ALA A 561 -10.08 36.19 -4.06
CA ALA A 561 -11.47 35.96 -3.67
C ALA A 561 -11.86 34.50 -3.87
N PHE A 562 -12.64 34.00 -2.93
CA PHE A 562 -13.33 32.71 -2.97
C PHE A 562 -14.83 32.97 -2.91
N GLN A 563 -15.59 32.28 -3.75
CA GLN A 563 -17.03 32.44 -3.88
C GLN A 563 -17.72 31.09 -3.74
N HIS A 564 -19.04 31.13 -3.55
CA HIS A 564 -19.88 29.95 -3.40
C HIS A 564 -19.46 29.04 -2.24
N LEU A 565 -19.01 29.64 -1.14
CA LEU A 565 -18.60 28.91 0.04
C LEU A 565 -19.81 28.49 0.86
N GLY A 566 -19.77 27.27 1.41
CA GLY A 566 -20.74 26.79 2.39
C GLY A 566 -20.48 27.37 3.78
N ALA A 567 -21.43 27.25 4.70
CA ALA A 567 -21.18 27.52 6.11
C ALA A 567 -20.08 26.59 6.67
N GLY A 568 -19.23 27.13 7.55
CA GLY A 568 -18.16 26.39 8.19
C GLY A 568 -16.98 27.26 8.60
N ASP A 569 -15.97 26.56 9.11
CA ASP A 569 -14.74 27.11 9.65
C ASP A 569 -13.59 26.90 8.67
N TYR A 570 -12.87 27.98 8.35
CA TYR A 570 -11.85 28.00 7.32
C TYR A 570 -10.53 28.63 7.78
N TYR A 571 -9.44 28.27 7.10
CA TYR A 571 -8.12 28.87 7.27
C TYR A 571 -7.49 29.15 5.92
N LEU A 572 -6.58 30.11 5.88
CA LEU A 572 -5.73 30.36 4.72
C LEU A 572 -4.37 29.68 4.86
N ALA A 573 -3.78 29.35 3.72
CA ALA A 573 -2.36 29.06 3.58
C ALA A 573 -1.87 29.61 2.23
N MET A 574 -0.56 29.75 2.06
CA MET A 574 0.02 30.27 0.82
C MET A 574 1.08 29.34 0.26
N LEU A 575 1.15 29.26 -1.06
CA LEU A 575 2.32 28.79 -1.79
C LEU A 575 3.03 30.02 -2.37
N ILE A 576 4.27 30.22 -1.94
CA ILE A 576 5.11 31.36 -2.37
C ILE A 576 6.29 30.82 -3.17
N PRO A 577 6.59 31.36 -4.36
CA PRO A 577 7.84 31.06 -5.07
C PRO A 577 9.06 31.35 -4.20
N ASP A 578 9.95 30.37 -4.05
CA ASP A 578 11.12 30.41 -3.17
C ASP A 578 12.06 31.58 -3.47
N GLU A 579 12.22 31.90 -4.76
CA GLU A 579 12.97 33.07 -5.25
C GLU A 579 12.50 34.40 -4.63
N LYS A 580 11.21 34.52 -4.29
CA LYS A 580 10.66 35.73 -3.67
C LYS A 580 10.98 35.85 -2.20
N LEU A 581 11.31 34.73 -1.56
CA LEU A 581 11.76 34.71 -0.18
C LEU A 581 13.27 34.92 -0.09
N LYS A 582 14.02 34.86 -1.20
CA LYS A 582 15.47 35.11 -1.27
C LYS A 582 16.25 34.32 -0.20
N GLY A 583 15.87 33.06 0.04
CA GLY A 583 16.49 32.19 1.04
C GLY A 583 16.12 32.50 2.50
N ARG A 584 15.15 33.39 2.75
CA ARG A 584 14.64 33.67 4.09
C ARG A 584 13.70 32.56 4.55
N ASP A 585 13.94 32.06 5.76
CA ASP A 585 13.16 30.98 6.35
C ASP A 585 12.04 31.46 7.29
N ARG A 586 11.94 32.78 7.47
CA ARG A 586 10.96 33.42 8.36
C ARG A 586 10.17 34.47 7.60
N ILE A 587 8.87 34.49 7.85
CA ILE A 587 7.96 35.52 7.37
C ILE A 587 7.21 36.03 8.59
N ALA A 588 7.17 37.34 8.77
CA ALA A 588 6.29 37.99 9.73
C ALA A 588 5.02 38.46 9.01
N GLY A 589 3.88 38.30 9.68
CA GLY A 589 2.58 38.72 9.18
C GLY A 589 1.97 39.80 10.06
N ASN A 590 1.29 40.75 9.44
CA ASN A 590 0.41 41.72 10.12
C ASN A 590 -1.00 41.59 9.54
N ASN A 591 -2.02 41.71 10.39
CA ASN A 591 -3.42 41.43 10.08
C ASN A 591 -3.63 40.02 9.49
N THR A 592 -2.89 39.04 10.02
CA THR A 592 -3.02 37.64 9.61
C THR A 592 -4.31 37.05 10.18
N PRO A 593 -5.19 36.48 9.34
CA PRO A 593 -6.40 35.83 9.80
C PRO A 593 -6.05 34.53 10.53
N ASP A 594 -6.75 34.25 11.63
CA ASP A 594 -6.75 32.95 12.28
C ASP A 594 -7.88 32.09 11.69
N LEU A 595 -8.87 31.71 12.51
CA LEU A 595 -10.04 30.99 12.06
C LEU A 595 -11.07 31.94 11.41
N ILE A 596 -11.51 31.59 10.21
CA ILE A 596 -12.49 32.34 9.43
C ILE A 596 -13.79 31.55 9.42
N SER A 597 -14.76 31.97 10.24
CA SER A 597 -16.09 31.35 10.27
C SER A 597 -17.05 32.05 9.31
N LEU A 598 -17.72 31.25 8.45
CA LEU A 598 -18.83 31.68 7.60
C LEU A 598 -20.12 30.99 8.05
N ASN A 599 -21.19 31.76 8.20
CA ASN A 599 -22.51 31.26 8.59
C ASN A 599 -23.62 32.13 8.00
N ALA A 600 -24.89 31.77 8.24
CA ALA A 600 -26.07 32.49 7.76
C ALA A 600 -26.05 33.99 8.08
N ALA A 601 -25.56 34.37 9.26
CA ALA A 601 -25.50 35.76 9.72
C ALA A 601 -24.30 36.54 9.14
N ALA A 602 -23.20 35.84 8.85
CA ALA A 602 -21.97 36.41 8.28
C ALA A 602 -21.54 35.64 7.02
N PRO A 603 -22.29 35.73 5.91
CA PRO A 603 -21.99 34.99 4.69
C PRO A 603 -20.80 35.58 3.92
N ARG A 604 -20.43 36.83 4.20
CA ARG A 604 -19.34 37.53 3.51
C ARG A 604 -18.29 37.98 4.52
N ARG A 605 -17.03 37.71 4.22
CA ARG A 605 -15.87 38.17 4.99
C ARG A 605 -14.84 38.80 4.06
N ASP A 606 -14.43 40.01 4.40
CA ASP A 606 -13.25 40.64 3.83
C ASP A 606 -12.17 40.66 4.93
N LEU A 607 -11.01 40.10 4.61
CA LEU A 607 -9.87 40.01 5.53
C LEU A 607 -9.00 41.28 5.48
N GLY A 608 -9.32 42.24 4.60
CA GLY A 608 -8.55 43.44 4.41
C GLY A 608 -7.16 43.14 3.83
N VAL A 609 -6.18 43.97 4.20
CA VAL A 609 -4.80 43.84 3.73
C VAL A 609 -3.98 43.05 4.76
N ILE A 610 -3.50 41.88 4.36
CA ILE A 610 -2.57 41.03 5.09
C ILE A 610 -1.16 41.40 4.62
N ARG A 611 -0.33 41.96 5.51
CA ARG A 611 1.03 42.37 5.16
C ARG A 611 2.03 41.31 5.57
N LEU A 612 2.85 40.86 4.62
CA LEU A 612 3.88 39.85 4.83
C LEU A 612 5.26 40.48 4.66
N THR A 613 6.13 40.29 5.63
CA THR A 613 7.52 40.75 5.57
C THR A 613 8.43 39.55 5.74
N ALA A 614 9.20 39.20 4.71
CA ALA A 614 10.23 38.18 4.84
C ALA A 614 11.33 38.71 5.80
N GLN A 615 11.80 37.90 6.74
CA GLN A 615 12.81 38.29 7.74
C GLN A 615 14.17 37.69 7.42
#